data_AF-A0A929CTQ7-F1
#
_entry.id   AF-A0A929CTQ7-F1
#
_cell.length_a   1.000
_cell.length_b   1.000
_cell.length_c   1.000
_cell.angle_alpha   90.00
_cell.angle_beta   90.00
_cell.angle_gamma   90.00
#
_symmetry.space_group_name_H-M   'P 1'
#
loop_
_entity.id
_entity.type
_entity.pdbx_description
1 polymer ?
#
loop_
_entity_poly.entity_id
_entity_poly.type
_entity_poly.pdbx_seq_one_letter_code
_entity_poly.pdbx_strand_id
1 'polypeptide(L)' 'LALASKAYAFLKQRGYVIPEDIRAIAHDVMRHRIGLTYEAEAENITTEEIINEILNTVEVP' A
#
# COMPACT_ATOMS: atom_id res chain seq x y z
N LEU A 1 -3.46 -7.74 1.01
CA LEU A 1 -3.54 -6.49 1.79
C LEU A 1 -4.37 -6.71 3.07
N ALA A 2 -5.70 -6.91 2.98
CA ALA A 2 -6.57 -7.02 4.16
C ALA A 2 -6.14 -8.02 5.26
N LEU A 3 -5.71 -9.23 4.89
CA LEU A 3 -5.23 -10.23 5.86
C LEU A 3 -3.94 -9.78 6.57
N ALA A 4 -3.00 -9.21 5.82
CA ALA A 4 -1.76 -8.69 6.36
C ALA A 4 -2.01 -7.47 7.29
N SER A 5 -2.97 -6.59 6.96
CA SER A 5 -3.34 -5.47 7.84
C SER A 5 -3.96 -5.95 9.14
N LYS A 6 -4.81 -7.00 9.10
CA LYS A 6 -5.37 -7.63 10.30
C LYS A 6 -4.29 -8.28 11.16
N ALA A 7 -3.34 -8.98 10.55
CA ALA A 7 -2.20 -9.56 11.27
C ALA A 7 -1.34 -8.47 11.90
N TYR A 8 -1.07 -7.38 11.18
CA TYR A 8 -0.31 -6.25 11.69
C TYR A 8 -1.02 -5.55 12.87
N ALA A 9 -2.33 -5.31 12.76
CA ALA A 9 -3.14 -4.79 13.87
C ALA A 9 -3.10 -5.70 15.10
N PHE A 10 -3.20 -7.01 14.89
CA PHE A 10 -3.12 -8.01 15.96
C PHE A 10 -1.76 -8.00 16.65
N LEU A 11 -0.66 -7.91 15.89
CA LEU A 11 0.70 -7.77 16.45
C LEU A 11 0.86 -6.46 17.25
N LYS A 12 0.09 -5.42 16.92
CA LYS A 12 0.00 -4.17 17.67
C LYS A 12 -1.02 -4.21 18.83
N GLN A 13 -1.45 -5.41 19.24
CA GLN A 13 -2.41 -5.65 20.32
C GLN A 13 -3.78 -4.98 20.10
N ARG A 14 -4.18 -4.80 18.84
CA ARG A 14 -5.50 -4.25 18.49
C ARG A 14 -6.36 -5.32 17.82
N GLY A 15 -7.64 -5.36 18.21
CA GLY A 15 -8.65 -6.25 17.63
C GLY A 15 -9.29 -5.74 16.33
N TYR A 16 -8.88 -4.57 15.84
CA TYR A 16 -9.43 -3.91 14.66
C TYR A 16 -8.32 -3.20 13.88
N VAL A 17 -8.54 -3.09 12.56
CA VAL A 17 -7.62 -2.45 11.62
C VAL A 17 -7.86 -0.94 11.63
N ILE A 18 -6.78 -0.17 11.69
CA ILE A 18 -6.80 1.29 11.45
C ILE A 18 -6.11 1.62 10.12
N PRO A 19 -6.36 2.80 9.53
CA PRO A 19 -5.76 3.19 8.25
C PRO A 19 -4.23 3.12 8.24
N GLU A 20 -3.58 3.42 9.35
CA GLU A 20 -2.12 3.33 9.51
C GLU A 20 -1.60 1.90 9.30
N ASP A 21 -2.36 0.88 9.69
CA ASP A 21 -1.99 -0.52 9.47
C ASP A 21 -1.97 -0.86 7.99
N ILE A 22 -2.90 -0.29 7.23
CA ILE A 22 -3.01 -0.51 5.78
C ILE A 22 -1.84 0.21 5.10
N ARG A 23 -1.56 1.46 5.47
CA ARG A 23 -0.43 2.23 4.93
C ARG A 23 0.91 1.55 5.22
N ALA A 24 1.10 1.02 6.43
CA ALA A 24 2.34 0.36 6.84
C ALA A 24 2.70 -0.87 5.99
N ILE A 25 1.70 -1.61 5.49
CA ILE A 25 1.93 -2.83 4.71
C ILE A 25 1.70 -2.67 3.20
N ALA A 26 1.26 -1.49 2.75
CA ALA A 26 0.82 -1.27 1.38
C ALA A 26 1.96 -1.49 0.38
N HIS A 27 3.14 -0.91 0.63
CA HIS A 27 4.30 -1.06 -0.25
C HIS A 27 4.76 -2.52 -0.34
N ASP A 28 4.89 -3.21 0.79
CA ASP A 28 5.37 -4.60 0.83
C ASP A 28 4.50 -5.54 0.00
N VAL A 29 3.17 -5.33 0.05
CA VAL A 29 2.20 -6.18 -0.65
C VAL A 29 1.96 -5.74 -2.09
N MET A 30 1.92 -4.44 -2.38
CA MET A 30 1.47 -3.93 -3.70
C MET A 30 2.62 -3.74 -4.70
N ARG A 31 3.85 -3.49 -4.26
CA ARG A 31 4.98 -3.15 -5.16
C ARG A 31 5.28 -4.19 -6.24
N HIS A 32 4.96 -5.45 -5.97
CA HIS A 32 5.18 -6.59 -6.87
C HIS A 32 3.88 -7.08 -7.54
N ARG A 33 2.77 -6.36 -7.34
CA ARG A 33 1.44 -6.67 -7.88
C ARG A 33 0.95 -5.67 -8.91
N ILE A 34 1.72 -4.62 -9.17
CA ILE A 34 1.45 -3.59 -10.16
C ILE A 34 2.38 -3.84 -11.34
N GLY A 35 1.81 -4.08 -12.51
CA GLY A 35 2.55 -4.11 -13.77
C GLY A 35 2.64 -2.70 -14.34
N LEU A 36 3.85 -2.26 -14.67
CA LEU A 36 4.07 -1.00 -15.37
C LEU A 36 3.85 -1.19 -16.87
N THR A 37 3.39 -0.15 -17.55
CA THR A 37 3.40 -0.12 -19.01
C THR A 37 4.79 0.30 -19.50
N TYR A 38 5.08 0.03 -20.77
CA TYR A 38 6.36 0.41 -21.37
C TYR A 38 6.59 1.93 -21.31
N GLU A 39 5.53 2.72 -21.51
CA GLU A 39 5.57 4.17 -21.41
C GLU A 39 5.94 4.62 -20.00
N ALA A 40 5.34 4.00 -18.97
CA ALA A 40 5.64 4.32 -17.57
C ALA A 40 7.08 3.96 -17.19
N GLU A 41 7.60 2.82 -17.67
CA GLU A 41 9.00 2.45 -17.48
C GLU A 41 9.94 3.44 -18.19
N ALA A 42 9.61 3.89 -19.40
CA ALA A 42 10.39 4.86 -20.15
C ALA A 42 10.44 6.25 -19.47
N GLU A 43 9.38 6.62 -18.77
CA GLU A 43 9.29 7.84 -17.94
C GLU A 43 9.95 7.68 -16.56
N ASN A 44 10.54 6.52 -16.25
CA ASN A 44 11.12 6.16 -14.95
C ASN A 44 10.10 6.20 -13.80
N ILE A 45 8.82 5.95 -14.09
CA ILE A 45 7.80 5.85 -13.05
C ILE A 45 7.99 4.53 -12.30
N THR A 46 8.05 4.61 -10.99
CA THR A 46 8.21 3.44 -10.11
C THR A 46 6.87 2.99 -9.55
N THR A 47 6.76 1.69 -9.22
CA THR A 47 5.57 1.18 -8.53
C THR A 47 5.38 1.80 -7.14
N GLU A 48 6.46 2.24 -6.49
CA GLU A 48 6.40 2.94 -5.20
C GLU A 48 5.75 4.31 -5.30
N GLU A 49 6.07 5.09 -6.33
CA GLU A 49 5.43 6.38 -6.60
C GLU A 49 3.93 6.23 -6.82
N ILE A 50 3.51 5.27 -7.65
CA ILE A 50 2.10 4.98 -7.89
C ILE A 50 1.37 4.60 -6.60
N ILE A 51 1.97 3.74 -5.78
CA ILE A 51 1.37 3.34 -4.49
C ILE A 51 1.21 4.55 -3.58
N ASN A 52 2.23 5.41 -3.48
CA ASN A 52 2.18 6.62 -2.66
C ASN A 52 1.09 7.58 -3.12
N GLU A 53 0.97 7.81 -4.43
CA GLU A 53 -0.06 8.68 -5.01
C GLU A 53 -1.48 8.17 -4.68
N ILE A 54 -1.71 6.86 -4.84
CA ILE A 54 -2.99 6.23 -4.51
C ILE A 54 -3.31 6.37 -3.02
N LEU A 55 -2.33 6.10 -2.15
CA LEU A 55 -2.52 6.21 -0.70
C LEU A 55 -2.76 7.65 -0.22
N ASN A 56 -2.24 8.65 -0.93
CA ASN A 56 -2.44 10.05 -0.61
C ASN A 56 -3.75 10.61 -1.16
N THR A 57 -4.30 10.01 -2.21
CA THR A 57 -5.59 10.40 -2.79
C THR A 57 -6.77 9.99 -1.91
N VAL A 58 -6.62 8.91 -1.12
CA VAL A 58 -7.68 8.43 -0.23
C VAL A 58 -7.61 9.17 1.10
N GLU A 59 -8.60 10.04 1.35
CA GLU A 59 -8.76 10.70 2.63
C GLU A 59 -9.05 9.69 3.75
N VAL A 60 -8.41 9.93 4.89
CA VAL A 60 -8.54 9.09 6.08
C VAL A 60 -9.59 9.76 7.00
N PRO A 61 -10.67 9.06 7.39
CA PRO A 61 -11.71 9.59 8.27
C PRO A 61 -11.30 9.70 9.74
#